data_AF-A0A952Q5B1-F1
#
_entry.id   AF-A0A952Q5B1-F1
#
_cell.length_a   1.000
_cell.length_b   1.000
_cell.length_c   1.000
_cell.angle_alpha   90.00
_cell.angle_beta   90.00
_cell.angle_gamma   90.00
#
_symmetry.space_group_name_H-M   'P 1'
#
loop_
_entity.id
_entity.type
_entity.pdbx_description
1 polymer ?
#
loop_
_entity_poly.entity_id
_entity_poly.type
_entity_poly.pdbx_seq_one_letter_code
_entity_poly.pdbx_strand_id
1 'polypeptide(L)'
;MVAFRVILYIAVALLGLLGVIIVVLRLRTKTFQSRQNMATGLVLSSIALVTGLVLTVNALGTDPRPRVIFDNQSECGAIPVTLTRENTGEVLRGKVEMGQKLEFAVEADVRYKYNVDFSAAPRQNGNWKCTAIEDGWVTVPPGSSATFPLKSERIEPQLVVTATPINLVP
;
A
#
# COMPACT_ATOMS: atom_id res chain seq x y z
N MET A 1 12.24 7.24 12.02
CA MET A 1 12.20 7.60 10.58
C MET A 1 11.04 8.55 10.20
N VAL A 2 9.94 8.61 10.95
CA VAL A 2 8.80 9.50 10.63
C VAL A 2 9.13 10.99 10.77
N ALA A 3 9.89 11.39 11.79
CA ALA A 3 10.25 12.79 12.04
C ALA A 3 11.04 13.45 10.89
N PHE A 4 11.94 12.71 10.24
CA PHE A 4 12.72 13.21 9.11
C PHE A 4 11.84 13.53 7.89
N ARG A 5 10.82 12.70 7.64
CA ARG A 5 9.87 12.93 6.54
C ARG A 5 9.05 14.20 6.76
N VAL A 6 8.58 14.44 7.99
CA VAL A 6 7.81 15.66 8.32
C VAL A 6 8.65 16.92 8.13
N ILE A 7 9.92 16.91 8.57
CA ILE A 7 10.84 18.05 8.39
C ILE A 7 11.08 18.31 6.90
N LEU A 8 11.24 17.26 6.09
CA LEU A 8 11.43 17.38 4.65
C LEU A 8 10.21 17.99 3.96
N TYR A 9 8.99 17.59 4.33
CA TYR A 9 7.76 18.17 3.78
C TYR A 9 7.61 19.65 4.13
N ILE A 10 7.92 20.04 5.37
CA ILE A 10 7.86 21.44 5.80
C ILE A 10 8.88 22.30 5.04
N ALA A 11 10.11 21.79 4.84
CA ALA A 11 11.14 22.48 4.09
C ALA A 11 10.74 22.69 2.61
N VAL A 12 10.16 21.66 1.97
CA VAL A 12 9.67 21.76 0.59
C VAL A 12 8.51 22.74 0.47
N ALA A 13 7.57 22.73 1.42
CA ALA A 13 6.45 23.67 1.45
C ALA A 13 6.92 25.13 1.60
N LEU A 14 7.89 25.39 2.48
CA LEU A 14 8.48 26.72 2.68
C LEU A 14 9.19 27.24 1.43
N LEU A 15 9.95 26.38 0.75
CA LEU A 15 10.63 26.73 -0.51
C LEU A 15 9.62 27.04 -1.63
N GLY A 16 8.53 26.29 -1.71
CA GLY A 16 7.43 26.57 -2.65
C GLY A 16 6.77 27.94 -2.39
N LEU A 17 6.52 28.25 -1.12
CA LEU A 17 5.93 29.52 -0.69
C LEU A 17 6.84 30.71 -1.00
N LEU A 18 8.15 30.57 -0.76
CA LEU A 18 9.16 31.57 -1.15
C LEU A 18 9.19 31.81 -2.67
N GLY A 19 9.10 30.75 -3.46
CA GLY A 19 9.03 30.84 -4.93
C GLY A 19 7.82 31.64 -5.40
N VAL A 20 6.63 31.39 -4.83
CA VAL A 20 5.40 32.12 -5.15
C VAL A 20 5.53 33.60 -4.77
N ILE A 21 6.07 33.90 -3.59
CA ILE A 21 6.28 35.29 -3.13
C ILE A 21 7.20 36.05 -4.10
N ILE A 22 8.30 35.44 -4.56
CA ILE A 22 9.23 36.06 -5.52
C ILE A 22 8.53 36.33 -6.87
N VAL A 23 7.68 35.42 -7.34
CA VAL A 23 6.91 35.60 -8.58
C VAL A 23 5.89 36.74 -8.44
N VAL A 24 5.16 36.80 -7.33
CA VAL A 24 4.18 37.87 -7.05
C VAL A 24 4.86 39.23 -6.93
N LEU A 25 6.02 39.30 -6.26
CA LEU A 25 6.84 40.52 -6.18
C LEU A 25 7.30 40.98 -7.56
N ARG A 26 7.73 40.06 -8.44
CA ARG A 26 8.09 40.38 -9.82
C ARG A 26 6.91 40.75 -10.72
N LEU A 27 5.71 40.27 -10.43
CA LEU A 27 4.50 40.67 -11.16
C LEU A 27 4.05 42.08 -10.76
N ARG A 28 4.17 42.45 -9.48
CA ARG A 28 3.85 43.81 -9.00
C ARG A 28 4.77 44.90 -9.53
N THR A 29 6.02 44.60 -9.87
CA THR A 29 6.92 45.59 -10.47
C THR A 29 6.67 45.82 -11.97
N LYS A 30 5.93 44.93 -12.64
CA LYS A 30 5.67 45.04 -14.09
C LYS A 30 4.54 46.00 -14.49
N THR A 31 3.72 46.48 -13.55
CA THR A 31 2.69 47.49 -13.87
C THR A 31 3.25 48.92 -13.95
N PHE A 32 4.55 49.15 -13.72
CA PHE A 32 5.18 50.47 -13.73
C PHE A 32 6.13 50.72 -14.93
N GLN A 33 6.08 49.92 -15.99
CA GLN A 33 7.08 50.04 -17.08
C GLN A 33 6.47 49.87 -18.48
N SER A 34 5.47 50.71 -18.77
CA SER A 34 4.85 50.90 -20.09
C SER A 34 5.78 51.53 -21.16
N ARG A 35 7.10 51.23 -21.17
CA ARG A 35 8.02 51.81 -22.17
C ARG A 35 9.23 50.98 -22.62
N GLN A 36 9.37 49.69 -22.31
CA GLN A 36 10.49 48.91 -22.87
C GLN A 36 10.05 47.56 -23.42
N ASN A 37 9.46 47.63 -24.62
CA ASN A 37 9.47 46.55 -25.59
C ASN A 37 10.93 46.29 -26.00
N MET A 38 11.47 45.13 -25.63
CA MET A 38 12.65 44.41 -26.21
C MET A 38 13.39 43.59 -25.13
N ALA A 39 12.71 42.67 -24.43
CA ALA A 39 13.42 41.66 -23.63
C ALA A 39 12.57 40.42 -23.27
N THR A 40 11.41 40.22 -23.90
CA THR A 40 10.49 39.11 -23.60
C THR A 40 10.74 37.90 -24.49
N GLY A 41 11.98 37.40 -24.51
CA GLY A 41 12.35 36.18 -25.24
C GLY A 41 12.94 35.05 -24.38
N LEU A 42 13.33 35.31 -23.13
CA LEU A 42 14.28 34.43 -22.41
C LEU A 42 13.82 33.93 -21.03
N VAL A 43 12.63 34.29 -20.55
CA VAL A 43 12.18 33.95 -19.18
C VAL A 43 11.16 32.79 -19.14
N LEU A 44 10.73 32.29 -20.29
CA LEU A 44 9.78 31.16 -20.39
C LEU A 44 10.45 29.77 -20.43
N SER A 45 11.77 29.67 -20.61
CA SER A 45 12.47 28.36 -20.65
C SER A 45 12.86 27.81 -19.27
N SER A 46 13.04 28.67 -18.26
CA SER A 46 13.56 28.26 -16.95
C SER A 46 12.51 27.67 -16.01
N ILE A 47 11.21 27.91 -16.25
CA ILE A 47 10.12 27.32 -15.45
C ILE A 47 9.87 25.86 -15.84
N ALA A 48 10.00 25.51 -17.13
CA ALA A 48 9.78 24.15 -17.63
C ALA A 48 10.83 23.14 -17.14
N LEU A 49 12.10 23.55 -16.99
CA LEU A 49 13.17 22.68 -16.51
C LEU A 49 13.01 22.30 -15.04
N VAL A 50 12.52 23.21 -14.20
CA VAL A 50 12.35 22.96 -12.77
C VAL A 50 11.13 22.05 -12.51
N THR A 51 10.05 22.17 -13.28
CA THR A 51 8.89 21.26 -13.14
C THR A 51 9.19 19.84 -13.67
N GLY A 52 9.98 19.72 -14.74
CA GLY A 52 10.42 18.43 -15.26
C GLY A 52 11.31 17.66 -14.27
N LEU A 53 12.23 18.34 -13.59
CA LEU A 53 13.13 17.69 -12.64
C LEU A 53 12.38 17.15 -11.41
N VAL A 54 11.42 17.90 -10.85
CA VAL A 54 10.66 17.50 -9.66
C VAL A 54 9.78 16.26 -9.90
N LEU A 55 9.31 16.03 -11.12
CA LEU A 55 8.56 14.81 -11.46
C LEU A 55 9.46 13.57 -11.59
N THR A 56 10.73 13.73 -11.99
CA THR A 56 11.65 12.59 -12.13
C THR A 56 12.15 12.02 -10.79
N VAL A 57 12.22 12.83 -9.73
CA VAL A 57 12.75 12.37 -8.43
C VAL A 57 11.78 11.43 -7.70
N ASN A 58 10.46 11.52 -7.97
CA ASN A 58 9.48 10.63 -7.37
C ASN A 58 9.36 9.26 -8.06
N ALA A 59 9.94 9.10 -9.26
CA ALA A 59 9.86 7.85 -10.01
C ALA A 59 10.99 6.85 -9.69
N LEU A 60 12.04 7.26 -8.96
CA LEU A 60 13.22 6.41 -8.65
C LEU A 60 13.21 5.81 -7.23
N GLY A 61 12.08 5.88 -6.52
CA GLY A 61 11.95 5.40 -5.14
C GLY A 61 11.59 3.92 -4.98
N THR A 62 11.65 3.11 -6.04
CA THR A 62 11.41 1.66 -5.95
C THR A 62 12.58 0.99 -5.25
N ASP A 63 12.44 0.80 -3.94
CA ASP A 63 13.35 -0.02 -3.14
C ASP A 63 13.49 -1.40 -3.83
N PRO A 64 14.69 -1.78 -4.30
CA PRO A 64 14.91 -2.94 -5.17
C PRO A 64 14.73 -4.28 -4.43
N ARG A 65 14.40 -4.24 -3.14
CA ARG A 65 14.19 -5.44 -2.33
C ARG A 65 12.95 -6.21 -2.79
N PRO A 66 13.07 -7.55 -2.97
CA PRO A 66 11.94 -8.41 -3.27
C PRO A 66 10.83 -8.27 -2.23
N ARG A 67 9.59 -8.45 -2.69
CA ARG A 67 8.42 -8.25 -1.82
C ARG A 67 7.46 -9.42 -1.88
N VAL A 68 6.94 -9.79 -0.72
CA VAL A 68 5.74 -10.63 -0.60
C VAL A 68 4.58 -9.72 -0.24
N ILE A 69 3.54 -9.72 -1.06
CA ILE A 69 2.38 -8.84 -0.96
C ILE A 69 1.16 -9.70 -0.68
N PHE A 70 0.47 -9.43 0.41
CA PHE A 70 -0.83 -10.04 0.72
C PHE A 70 -1.92 -9.01 0.46
N ASP A 71 -2.82 -9.30 -0.47
CA ASP A 71 -3.92 -8.42 -0.90
C ASP A 71 -5.23 -8.94 -0.33
N ASN A 72 -5.76 -8.26 0.69
CA ASN A 72 -6.95 -8.71 1.38
C ASN A 72 -8.21 -8.30 0.65
N GLN A 73 -8.68 -9.20 -0.22
CA GLN A 73 -9.93 -9.09 -0.96
C GLN A 73 -11.08 -9.81 -0.26
N SER A 74 -10.87 -10.31 0.95
CA SER A 74 -11.87 -11.05 1.71
C SER A 74 -12.80 -10.14 2.50
N GLU A 75 -13.99 -10.64 2.81
CA GLU A 75 -14.95 -9.98 3.70
C GLU A 75 -14.69 -10.28 5.20
N CYS A 76 -13.63 -11.06 5.51
CA CYS A 76 -13.31 -11.51 6.87
C CYS A 76 -12.84 -10.38 7.80
N GLY A 77 -12.73 -9.15 7.29
CA GLY A 77 -12.10 -8.06 8.01
C GLY A 77 -10.59 -8.21 7.99
N ALA A 78 -9.96 -8.01 9.14
CA ALA A 78 -8.51 -7.88 9.22
C ALA A 78 -7.82 -9.21 9.52
N ILE A 79 -6.95 -9.66 8.60
CA ILE A 79 -6.34 -10.98 8.64
C ILE A 79 -4.90 -10.89 9.13
N PRO A 80 -4.50 -11.64 10.17
CA PRO A 80 -3.10 -11.79 10.54
C PRO A 80 -2.35 -12.66 9.54
N VAL A 81 -1.15 -12.21 9.18
CA VAL A 81 -0.25 -12.91 8.26
C VAL A 81 1.11 -13.06 8.92
N THR A 82 1.67 -14.26 8.79
CA THR A 82 3.00 -14.60 9.27
C THR A 82 3.85 -15.14 8.13
N LEU A 83 5.09 -14.67 8.04
CA LEU A 83 6.15 -15.21 7.20
C LEU A 83 7.30 -15.69 8.08
N THR A 84 7.72 -16.93 7.91
CA THR A 84 8.84 -17.53 8.65
C THR A 84 9.93 -17.94 7.68
N ARG A 85 11.14 -17.42 7.87
CA ARG A 85 12.31 -17.81 7.08
C ARG A 85 12.71 -19.25 7.41
N GLU A 86 12.89 -20.10 6.40
CA GLU A 86 13.23 -21.52 6.58
C GLU A 86 14.55 -21.72 7.34
N ASN A 87 15.59 -20.99 6.96
CA ASN A 87 16.95 -21.24 7.46
C ASN A 87 17.21 -20.66 8.86
N THR A 88 16.58 -19.54 9.21
CA THR A 88 16.86 -18.82 10.49
C THR A 88 15.71 -18.93 11.48
N GLY A 89 14.51 -19.31 11.04
CA GLY A 89 13.29 -19.22 11.84
C GLY A 89 12.84 -17.78 12.12
N GLU A 90 13.43 -16.76 11.47
CA GLU A 90 13.00 -15.37 11.62
C GLU A 90 11.53 -15.22 11.22
N VAL A 91 10.74 -14.56 12.07
CA VAL A 91 9.30 -14.42 11.89
C VAL A 91 8.93 -12.96 11.64
N LEU A 92 8.39 -12.69 10.46
CA LEU A 92 7.75 -11.43 10.11
C LEU A 92 6.25 -11.58 10.32
N ARG A 93 5.65 -10.64 11.07
CA ARG A 93 4.21 -10.65 11.37
C ARG A 93 3.59 -9.33 10.97
N GLY A 94 2.35 -9.40 10.50
CA GLY A 94 1.57 -8.23 10.19
C GLY A 94 0.10 -8.57 10.13
N LYS A 95 -0.70 -7.54 9.91
CA LYS A 95 -2.15 -7.66 9.77
C LYS A 95 -2.57 -6.86 8.55
N VAL A 96 -3.39 -7.44 7.71
CA VAL A 96 -3.90 -6.80 6.50
C VAL A 96 -5.38 -6.51 6.67
N GLU A 97 -5.74 -5.23 6.71
CA GLU A 97 -7.13 -4.79 6.82
C GLU A 97 -7.90 -5.04 5.50
N MET A 98 -9.22 -5.06 5.56
CA MET A 98 -10.07 -5.32 4.40
C MET A 98 -9.83 -4.29 3.28
N GLY A 99 -9.62 -4.75 2.05
CA GLY A 99 -9.33 -3.93 0.88
C GLY A 99 -7.93 -3.31 0.88
N GLN A 100 -7.04 -3.72 1.80
CA GLN A 100 -5.67 -3.23 1.88
C GLN A 100 -4.66 -4.29 1.47
N LYS A 101 -3.42 -3.82 1.25
CA LYS A 101 -2.25 -4.66 0.97
C LYS A 101 -1.25 -4.57 2.10
N LEU A 102 -0.68 -5.72 2.46
CA LEU A 102 0.43 -5.83 3.38
C LEU A 102 1.66 -6.31 2.62
N GLU A 103 2.76 -5.57 2.73
CA GLU A 103 4.00 -5.87 2.04
C GLU A 103 5.11 -6.20 3.04
N PHE A 104 5.78 -7.32 2.83
CA PHE A 104 7.02 -7.67 3.52
C PHE A 104 8.18 -7.59 2.54
N ALA A 105 9.19 -6.80 2.87
CA ALA A 105 10.48 -6.86 2.20
C ALA A 105 11.21 -8.13 2.65
N VAL A 106 11.62 -8.96 1.68
CA VAL A 106 12.27 -10.25 1.93
C VAL A 106 13.62 -10.32 1.22
N GLU A 107 14.46 -11.27 1.61
CA GLU A 107 15.70 -11.56 0.89
C GLU A 107 15.40 -12.33 -0.40
N ALA A 108 16.17 -12.03 -1.45
CA ALA A 108 16.05 -12.68 -2.74
C ALA A 108 16.43 -14.16 -2.66
N ASP A 109 15.69 -15.01 -3.37
CA ASP A 109 15.95 -16.45 -3.51
C ASP A 109 16.00 -17.21 -2.17
N VAL A 110 15.48 -16.61 -1.09
CA VAL A 110 15.29 -17.26 0.22
C VAL A 110 13.87 -17.79 0.33
N ARG A 111 13.74 -18.99 0.87
CA ARG A 111 12.44 -19.65 1.07
C ARG A 111 11.79 -19.19 2.38
N TYR A 112 10.53 -18.81 2.28
CA TYR A 112 9.70 -18.43 3.42
C TYR A 112 8.46 -19.30 3.48
N LYS A 113 8.11 -19.77 4.67
CA LYS A 113 6.79 -20.34 4.95
C LYS A 113 5.83 -19.21 5.27
N TYR A 114 4.72 -19.10 4.56
CA TYR A 114 3.65 -18.18 4.94
C TYR A 114 2.53 -18.92 5.65
N ASN A 115 1.85 -18.23 6.55
CA ASN A 115 0.64 -18.68 7.24
C ASN A 115 -0.33 -17.50 7.34
N VAL A 116 -1.52 -17.69 6.81
CA VAL A 116 -2.63 -16.73 6.78
C VAL A 116 -3.79 -17.36 7.54
N ASP A 117 -4.12 -16.78 8.68
CA ASP A 117 -5.15 -17.32 9.58
C ASP A 117 -6.43 -16.46 9.50
N PHE A 118 -7.38 -16.87 8.66
CA PHE A 118 -8.67 -16.18 8.55
C PHE A 118 -9.53 -16.38 9.80
N SER A 119 -9.24 -17.40 10.62
CA SER A 119 -9.98 -17.70 11.84
C SER A 119 -9.69 -16.77 13.00
N ALA A 120 -8.58 -16.05 12.94
CA ALA A 120 -8.22 -15.00 13.87
C ALA A 120 -8.86 -13.64 13.51
N ALA A 121 -9.51 -13.52 12.35
CA ALA A 121 -10.16 -12.29 11.94
C ALA A 121 -11.46 -12.03 12.77
N PRO A 122 -11.79 -10.77 13.08
CA PRO A 122 -12.98 -10.44 13.87
C PRO A 122 -14.27 -10.83 13.15
N ARG A 123 -15.30 -11.23 13.91
CA ARG A 123 -16.63 -11.52 13.34
C ARG A 123 -17.20 -10.29 12.66
N GLN A 124 -17.61 -10.45 11.41
CA GLN A 124 -18.35 -9.45 10.63
C GLN A 124 -19.85 -9.78 10.67
N ASN A 125 -20.68 -8.78 10.96
CA ASN A 125 -22.14 -8.74 10.77
C ASN A 125 -22.88 -10.10 10.87
N GLY A 126 -23.06 -10.61 12.10
CA GLY A 126 -24.16 -11.55 12.39
C GLY A 126 -23.92 -13.06 12.16
N ASN A 127 -22.98 -13.64 12.91
CA ASN A 127 -22.80 -15.09 13.21
C ASN A 127 -21.91 -15.95 12.30
N TRP A 128 -21.48 -15.50 11.13
CA TRP A 128 -20.51 -16.26 10.35
C TRP A 128 -19.08 -15.93 10.78
N LYS A 129 -18.20 -16.94 10.71
CA LYS A 129 -16.78 -16.82 11.05
C LYS A 129 -15.99 -17.40 9.88
N CYS A 130 -14.97 -16.68 9.42
CA CYS A 130 -14.01 -17.26 8.51
C CYS A 130 -13.20 -18.31 9.27
N THR A 131 -13.03 -19.50 8.71
CA THR A 131 -12.36 -20.62 9.40
C THR A 131 -11.24 -21.23 8.57
N ALA A 132 -10.93 -20.64 7.42
CA ALA A 132 -9.83 -21.07 6.58
C ALA A 132 -8.49 -20.71 7.21
N ILE A 133 -7.52 -21.61 7.02
CA ILE A 133 -6.10 -21.34 7.24
C ILE A 133 -5.42 -21.66 5.90
N GLU A 134 -4.68 -20.71 5.36
CA GLU A 134 -3.85 -20.92 4.18
C GLU A 134 -2.39 -20.88 4.58
N ASP A 135 -1.66 -21.94 4.26
CA ASP A 135 -0.21 -21.98 4.44
C ASP A 135 0.49 -22.55 3.21
N GLY A 136 1.75 -22.18 3.05
CA GLY A 136 2.53 -22.58 1.90
C GLY A 136 3.93 -22.02 1.95
N TRP A 137 4.63 -22.15 0.83
CA TRP A 137 6.00 -21.69 0.67
C TRP A 137 6.11 -20.69 -0.47
N VAL A 138 6.97 -19.70 -0.30
CA VAL A 138 7.28 -18.71 -1.33
C VAL A 138 8.78 -18.45 -1.39
N THR A 139 9.28 -18.30 -2.61
CA THR A 139 10.63 -17.82 -2.92
C THR A 139 10.46 -16.70 -3.94
N VAL A 140 11.08 -15.55 -3.68
CA VAL A 140 10.93 -14.37 -4.54
C VAL A 140 12.29 -14.03 -5.18
N PRO A 141 12.38 -14.00 -6.51
CA PRO A 141 13.60 -13.59 -7.21
C PRO A 141 13.98 -12.12 -6.93
N PRO A 142 15.25 -11.74 -7.14
CA PRO A 142 15.69 -10.34 -7.00
C PRO A 142 14.86 -9.40 -7.88
N GLY A 143 14.48 -8.23 -7.33
CA GLY A 143 13.72 -7.20 -8.04
C GLY A 143 12.26 -7.57 -8.38
N SER A 144 11.78 -8.73 -7.93
CA SER A 144 10.41 -9.21 -8.21
C SER A 144 9.50 -9.10 -6.99
N SER A 145 8.20 -9.24 -7.22
CA SER A 145 7.21 -9.35 -6.15
C SER A 145 6.30 -10.56 -6.36
N ALA A 146 5.96 -11.23 -5.26
CA ALA A 146 4.94 -12.27 -5.22
C ALA A 146 3.69 -11.68 -4.57
N THR A 147 2.54 -11.76 -5.24
CA THR A 147 1.26 -11.24 -4.72
C THR A 147 0.28 -12.38 -4.49
N PHE A 148 -0.26 -12.44 -3.27
CA PHE A 148 -1.25 -13.43 -2.84
C PHE A 148 -2.59 -12.74 -2.61
N PRO A 149 -3.59 -12.95 -3.50
CA PRO A 149 -4.93 -12.45 -3.27
C PRO A 149 -5.62 -13.32 -2.22
N LEU A 150 -5.92 -12.75 -1.06
CA LEU A 150 -6.63 -13.43 0.02
C LEU A 150 -8.13 -13.35 -0.27
N LYS A 151 -8.72 -14.46 -0.68
CA LYS A 151 -10.16 -14.59 -0.95
C LYS A 151 -10.75 -15.56 0.07
N SER A 152 -11.86 -15.18 0.70
CA SER A 152 -12.55 -16.07 1.63
C SER A 152 -13.60 -16.91 0.92
N GLU A 153 -13.58 -18.22 1.13
CA GLU A 153 -14.76 -19.05 0.92
C GLU A 153 -15.68 -18.93 2.15
N ARG A 154 -16.91 -18.45 1.93
CA ARG A 154 -17.93 -18.39 2.97
C ARG A 154 -18.46 -19.81 3.19
N ILE A 155 -18.21 -20.39 4.35
CA ILE A 155 -18.92 -21.62 4.77
C ILE A 155 -20.29 -21.17 5.29
N GLU A 156 -21.31 -21.33 4.46
CA GLU A 156 -22.69 -21.13 4.90
C GLU A 156 -23.05 -22.21 5.93
N PRO A 157 -23.66 -21.87 7.08
CA PRO A 157 -24.06 -22.87 8.07
C PRO A 157 -25.00 -23.85 7.38
N GLN A 158 -24.64 -25.13 7.32
CA GLN A 158 -25.60 -26.13 6.86
C GLN A 158 -26.74 -26.16 7.86
N LEU A 159 -27.94 -25.80 7.41
CA LEU A 159 -29.15 -26.03 8.19
C LEU A 159 -29.23 -27.52 8.47
N VAL A 160 -28.97 -27.92 9.71
CA VAL A 160 -29.23 -29.28 10.16
C VAL A 160 -30.75 -29.45 10.14
N VAL A 161 -31.27 -29.98 9.03
CA VAL A 161 -32.67 -30.39 8.94
C VAL A 161 -32.80 -31.63 9.81
N THR A 162 -33.10 -31.43 11.09
CA THR A 162 -33.53 -32.51 11.97
C THR A 162 -34.86 -33.02 11.41
N ALA A 163 -34.81 -34.06 10.58
CA ALA A 163 -36.00 -34.71 10.08
C ALA A 163 -36.78 -35.26 11.28
N THR A 164 -37.91 -34.63 11.61
CA THR A 164 -38.83 -35.17 12.61
C THR A 164 -39.38 -36.49 12.06
N PRO A 165 -39.17 -37.63 12.73
CA PRO A 165 -39.71 -38.89 12.26
C PRO A 165 -41.25 -38.80 12.26
N ILE A 166 -41.85 -38.98 11.09
CA ILE A 166 -43.31 -39.10 10.95
C ILE A 166 -43.67 -40.49 11.49
N ASN A 167 -44.23 -40.54 12.70
CA ASN A 167 -44.87 -41.74 13.21
C ASN A 167 -46.16 -41.96 12.41
N LEU A 168 -46.12 -42.88 11.44
CA LEU A 168 -47.32 -43.45 10.85
C LEU A 168 -47.94 -44.40 11.86
N VAL A 169 -49.03 -43.96 12.48
CA VAL A 169 -49.92 -44.82 13.27
C VAL A 169 -50.74 -45.67 12.29
N PRO A 170 -50.79 -47.01 12.46
CA PRO A 170 -51.49 -47.93 11.57
C PRO A 170 -53.02 -47.82 11.65
#